data_AF-A0A7V0UAV5-F1
#
_entry.id   AF-A0A7V0UAV5-F1
#
_cell.length_a   1.000
_cell.length_b   1.000
_cell.length_c   1.000
_cell.angle_alpha   90.00
_cell.angle_beta   90.00
_cell.angle_gamma   90.00
#
_symmetry.space_group_name_H-M   'P 1'
#
loop_
_entity.id
_entity.type
_entity.pdbx_description
1 polymer ?
#
loop_
_entity_poly.entity_id
_entity_poly.type
_entity_poly.pdbx_seq_one_letter_code
_entity_poly.pdbx_strand_id
1 'polypeptide(L)'
;MKKAVLKMSGIRLKPSQVHKMRGFVGDVFKEHDLVHNHDVETGKVIYRYPLIQFKVIDNSPVIIALTEKAVNVFGEIFMKLDHIKIEDLTIPVNEKELSVEDNEFGIAETMIQYELIHPWVALNQENYREYQEFESFGEKKEML
;
A
#
# COMPACT_ATOMS: atom_id res chain seq x y z
N MET A 1 -12.31 -10.11 7.84
CA MET A 1 -11.68 -8.78 7.71
C MET A 1 -12.15 -8.13 6.42
N LYS A 2 -12.76 -6.95 6.55
CA LYS A 2 -13.21 -6.15 5.40
C LYS A 2 -12.04 -5.59 4.61
N LYS A 3 -12.12 -5.62 3.28
CA LYS A 3 -11.11 -5.16 2.32
C LYS A 3 -11.81 -4.41 1.20
N ALA A 4 -11.28 -3.26 0.80
CA ALA A 4 -11.68 -2.57 -0.43
C ALA A 4 -10.46 -2.35 -1.33
N VAL A 5 -10.65 -2.46 -2.64
CA VAL A 5 -9.61 -2.28 -3.65
C VAL A 5 -10.14 -1.36 -4.75
N LEU A 6 -9.39 -0.30 -5.04
CA LEU A 6 -9.64 0.62 -6.14
C LEU A 6 -8.51 0.46 -7.14
N LYS A 7 -8.84 0.00 -8.35
CA LYS A 7 -7.92 -0.11 -9.47
C LYS A 7 -8.30 0.91 -10.54
N MET A 8 -7.31 1.65 -11.04
CA MET A 8 -7.50 2.64 -12.10
C MET A 8 -6.89 2.12 -13.39
N SER A 9 -7.59 1.19 -14.05
CA SER A 9 -7.10 0.44 -15.21
C SER A 9 -6.85 1.31 -16.45
N GLY A 10 -7.43 2.50 -16.54
CA GLY A 10 -7.12 3.48 -17.60
C GLY A 10 -5.77 4.18 -17.43
N ILE A 11 -5.12 4.03 -16.28
CA ILE A 11 -3.83 4.68 -15.97
C ILE A 11 -2.71 3.64 -15.99
N ARG A 12 -1.54 4.05 -16.49
CA ARG A 12 -0.30 3.27 -16.45
C ARG A 12 0.76 4.00 -15.63
N LEU A 13 1.23 3.38 -14.56
CA LEU A 13 2.35 3.84 -13.74
C LEU A 13 3.44 2.78 -13.66
N LYS A 14 4.69 3.22 -13.60
CA LYS A 14 5.81 2.35 -13.24
C LYS A 14 5.77 2.09 -11.72
N PRO A 15 6.21 0.91 -11.24
CA PRO A 15 6.32 0.65 -9.80
C PRO A 15 7.10 1.71 -9.04
N SER A 16 8.15 2.27 -9.64
CA SER A 16 8.95 3.35 -9.04
C SER A 16 8.17 4.65 -8.82
N GLN A 17 7.01 4.85 -9.45
CA GLN A 17 6.18 6.06 -9.30
C GLN A 17 5.13 5.92 -8.19
N VAL A 18 5.00 4.75 -7.54
CA VAL A 18 3.97 4.52 -6.51
C VAL A 18 4.05 5.50 -5.33
N HIS A 19 5.27 5.89 -4.95
CA HIS A 19 5.49 6.86 -3.86
C HIS A 19 4.98 8.26 -4.20
N LYS A 20 4.98 8.63 -5.49
CA LYS A 20 4.46 9.93 -5.97
C LYS A 20 2.95 9.96 -5.91
N MET A 21 2.30 8.87 -6.35
CA MET A 21 0.86 8.69 -6.16
C MET A 21 0.48 8.74 -4.68
N ARG A 22 1.21 8.01 -3.82
CA ARG A 22 0.99 8.05 -2.37
C ARG A 22 1.12 9.47 -1.81
N GLY A 23 2.16 10.21 -2.20
CA GLY A 23 2.36 11.59 -1.77
C GLY A 23 1.18 12.48 -2.16
N PHE A 24 0.82 12.47 -3.45
CA PHE A 24 -0.32 13.23 -3.95
C PHE A 24 -1.64 12.91 -3.25
N VAL A 25 -2.00 11.62 -3.12
CA VAL A 25 -3.23 11.23 -2.42
C VAL A 25 -3.14 11.59 -0.93
N GLY A 26 -1.97 11.44 -0.31
CA GLY A 26 -1.74 11.88 1.08
C GLY A 26 -1.99 13.38 1.28
N ASP A 27 -1.60 14.22 0.31
CA ASP A 27 -1.82 15.67 0.36
C ASP A 27 -3.30 16.05 0.14
N VAL A 28 -3.98 15.38 -0.79
CA VAL A 28 -5.40 15.61 -1.10
C VAL A 28 -6.30 15.22 0.07
N PHE A 29 -5.96 14.15 0.79
CA PHE A 29 -6.75 13.58 1.90
C PHE A 29 -6.02 13.71 3.24
N LYS A 30 -5.34 14.84 3.46
CA LYS A 30 -4.51 15.12 4.64
C LYS A 30 -5.27 15.15 5.98
N GLU A 31 -6.58 15.25 5.94
CA GLU A 31 -7.45 15.16 7.10
C GLU A 31 -7.53 13.71 7.65
N HIS A 32 -7.14 12.73 6.83
CA HIS A 32 -7.24 11.31 7.16
C HIS A 32 -5.87 10.72 7.46
N ASP A 33 -5.57 10.56 8.75
CA ASP A 33 -4.28 10.00 9.20
C ASP A 33 -3.95 8.64 8.55
N LEU A 34 -4.97 7.84 8.21
CA LEU A 34 -4.86 6.51 7.60
C LEU A 34 -4.22 6.54 6.22
N VAL A 35 -4.30 7.67 5.51
CA VAL A 35 -3.78 7.82 4.15
C VAL A 35 -2.28 8.11 4.17
N HIS A 36 -1.83 9.00 5.06
CA HIS A 36 -0.44 9.48 5.10
C HIS A 36 0.40 8.96 6.27
N ASN A 37 -0.20 8.34 7.30
CA ASN A 37 0.46 7.80 8.51
C ASN A 37 1.32 8.78 9.31
N HIS A 38 1.01 10.07 9.24
CA HIS A 38 1.65 11.12 10.01
C HIS A 38 0.59 11.82 10.86
N ASP A 39 0.98 12.29 12.03
CA ASP A 39 0.18 13.18 12.85
C ASP A 39 0.28 14.60 12.28
N VAL A 40 -0.86 15.19 11.90
CA VAL A 40 -0.88 16.47 11.18
C VAL A 40 -0.48 17.64 12.08
N GLU A 41 -0.76 17.56 13.38
CA GLU A 41 -0.46 18.64 14.33
C GLU A 41 1.02 18.67 14.72
N THR A 42 1.62 17.49 14.91
CA THR A 42 2.98 17.33 15.42
C THR A 42 4.00 16.97 14.34
N GLY A 43 3.55 16.55 13.16
CA GLY A 43 4.39 16.03 12.07
C GLY A 43 5.04 14.68 12.37
N LYS A 44 4.72 14.05 13.51
CA LYS A 44 5.33 12.79 13.93
C LYS A 44 4.81 11.62 13.11
N VAL A 45 5.70 10.67 12.84
CA VAL A 45 5.33 9.41 12.19
C VAL A 45 4.49 8.56 13.14
N ILE A 46 3.40 8.00 12.62
CA ILE A 46 2.55 7.06 13.34
C ILE A 46 3.04 5.64 13.08
N TYR A 47 3.54 4.97 14.12
CA TYR A 47 3.98 3.58 14.07
C TYR A 47 2.78 2.63 14.13
N ARG A 48 2.20 2.31 12.98
CA ARG A 48 1.12 1.33 12.82
C ARG A 48 1.20 0.66 11.46
N TYR A 49 0.54 -0.49 11.34
CA TYR A 49 0.36 -1.12 10.03
C TYR A 49 -0.50 -0.21 9.12
N PRO A 50 -0.05 0.13 7.90
CA PRO A 50 -0.81 0.97 6.98
C PRO A 50 -2.12 0.28 6.56
N LEU A 51 -3.25 0.81 7.01
CA LEU A 51 -4.57 0.31 6.64
C LEU A 51 -5.02 0.79 5.27
N ILE A 52 -4.45 1.88 4.76
CA ILE A 52 -4.56 2.31 3.36
C ILE A 52 -3.19 2.15 2.71
N GLN A 53 -3.14 1.40 1.61
CA GLN A 53 -1.91 1.04 0.92
C GLN A 53 -1.99 1.42 -0.55
N PHE A 54 -0.84 1.83 -1.08
CA PHE A 54 -0.67 2.23 -2.48
C PHE A 54 0.23 1.21 -3.17
N LYS A 55 -0.24 0.68 -4.29
CA LYS A 55 0.48 -0.33 -5.08
C LYS A 55 0.38 -0.01 -6.57
N VAL A 56 1.26 -0.63 -7.35
CA VAL A 56 1.17 -0.68 -8.81
C VAL A 56 1.12 -2.15 -9.19
N ILE A 57 -0.01 -2.63 -9.71
CA ILE A 57 -0.23 -4.03 -10.09
C ILE A 57 -0.57 -4.04 -11.58
N ASP A 58 0.16 -4.84 -12.37
CA ASP A 58 0.04 -4.88 -13.83
C ASP A 58 0.17 -3.50 -14.50
N ASN A 59 1.09 -2.68 -13.99
CA ASN A 59 1.28 -1.27 -14.34
C ASN A 59 0.07 -0.37 -14.06
N SER A 60 -0.98 -0.84 -13.39
CA SER A 60 -2.11 0.00 -12.97
C SER A 60 -1.94 0.46 -11.52
N PRO A 61 -2.25 1.73 -11.21
CA PRO A 61 -2.30 2.17 -9.82
C PRO A 61 -3.47 1.52 -9.08
N VAL A 62 -3.17 1.06 -7.87
CA VAL A 62 -4.10 0.38 -6.97
C VAL A 62 -4.03 0.99 -5.58
N ILE A 63 -5.19 1.27 -5.00
CA ILE A 63 -5.35 1.67 -3.60
C ILE A 63 -6.10 0.55 -2.87
N ILE A 64 -5.57 0.10 -1.75
CA ILE A 64 -6.17 -0.97 -0.92
C ILE A 64 -6.49 -0.39 0.44
N ALA A 65 -7.71 -0.64 0.94
CA ALA A 65 -8.10 -0.34 2.31
C ALA A 65 -8.43 -1.63 3.07
N LEU A 66 -7.95 -1.73 4.31
CA LEU A 66 -8.11 -2.89 5.18
C LEU A 66 -8.84 -2.48 6.45
N THR A 67 -9.73 -3.35 6.95
CA THR A 67 -10.65 -3.10 8.07
C THR A 67 -11.78 -2.13 7.73
N GLU A 68 -12.89 -2.21 8.49
CA GLU A 68 -14.05 -1.33 8.32
C GLU A 68 -13.66 0.16 8.45
N LYS A 69 -12.78 0.48 9.40
CA LYS A 69 -12.34 1.86 9.64
C LYS A 69 -11.71 2.49 8.38
N ALA A 70 -10.81 1.77 7.71
CA ALA A 70 -10.16 2.30 6.51
C ALA A 70 -11.08 2.28 5.29
N VAL A 71 -11.96 1.28 5.18
CA VAL A 71 -12.95 1.20 4.09
C VAL A 71 -13.91 2.39 4.12
N ASN A 72 -14.27 2.89 5.31
CA ASN A 72 -15.11 4.09 5.44
C ASN A 72 -14.40 5.35 4.88
N VAL A 73 -13.12 5.57 5.24
CA VAL A 73 -12.31 6.67 4.71
C VAL A 73 -12.08 6.52 3.20
N PHE A 74 -11.89 5.29 2.75
CA PHE A 74 -11.65 4.96 1.35
C PHE A 74 -12.83 5.32 0.43
N GLY A 75 -14.06 5.34 0.95
CA GLY A 75 -15.23 5.84 0.21
C GLY A 75 -15.04 7.27 -0.28
N GLU A 76 -14.42 8.15 0.53
CA GLU A 76 -14.10 9.51 0.10
C GLU A 76 -13.05 9.56 -1.00
N ILE A 77 -12.03 8.69 -0.92
CA ILE A 77 -10.99 8.57 -1.95
C ILE A 77 -11.64 8.18 -3.28
N PHE A 78 -12.48 7.15 -3.27
CA PHE A 78 -13.19 6.70 -4.47
C PHE A 78 -14.02 7.83 -5.10
N MET A 79 -14.73 8.61 -4.30
CA MET A 79 -15.59 9.69 -4.80
C MET A 79 -14.82 10.91 -5.31
N LYS A 80 -13.80 11.38 -4.55
CA LYS A 80 -13.13 12.66 -4.81
C LYS A 80 -11.90 12.57 -5.71
N LEU A 81 -11.26 11.40 -5.85
CA LEU A 81 -10.02 11.25 -6.62
C LEU A 81 -10.30 11.26 -8.14
N ASP A 82 -10.30 12.43 -8.77
CA ASP A 82 -10.60 12.60 -10.20
C ASP A 82 -9.35 12.71 -11.10
N HIS A 83 -8.17 12.88 -10.50
CA HIS A 83 -6.89 12.87 -11.18
C HIS A 83 -5.78 12.31 -10.28
N ILE A 84 -4.65 11.95 -10.87
CA ILE A 84 -3.39 11.67 -10.16
C ILE A 84 -2.34 12.64 -10.68
N LYS A 85 -1.61 13.28 -9.76
CA LYS A 85 -0.43 14.07 -10.12
C LYS A 85 0.84 13.26 -9.91
N ILE A 86 1.65 13.13 -10.96
CA ILE A 86 2.98 12.52 -10.95
C ILE A 86 3.96 13.55 -11.49
N GLU A 87 4.75 14.16 -10.60
CA GLU A 87 5.62 15.31 -10.97
C GLU A 87 4.78 16.43 -11.63
N ASP A 88 5.11 16.80 -12.86
CA ASP A 88 4.41 17.85 -13.62
C ASP A 88 3.23 17.29 -14.43
N LEU A 89 3.01 15.98 -14.43
CA LEU A 89 1.95 15.34 -15.18
C LEU A 89 0.68 15.19 -14.33
N THR A 90 -0.42 15.75 -14.81
CA THR A 90 -1.76 15.51 -14.29
C THR A 90 -2.47 14.49 -15.17
N ILE A 91 -2.80 13.32 -14.60
CA ILE A 91 -3.45 12.22 -15.30
C ILE A 91 -4.91 12.14 -14.83
N PRO A 92 -5.92 12.34 -15.69
CA PRO A 92 -7.31 12.21 -15.28
C PRO A 92 -7.66 10.75 -14.95
N VAL A 93 -8.46 10.55 -13.91
CA VAL A 93 -9.00 9.25 -13.50
C VAL A 93 -10.40 9.11 -14.09
N ASN A 94 -10.46 8.68 -15.35
CA ASN A 94 -11.73 8.51 -16.08
C ASN A 94 -12.48 7.22 -15.69
N GLU A 95 -11.74 6.20 -15.25
CA GLU A 95 -12.28 4.87 -14.95
C GLU A 95 -11.74 4.38 -13.61
N LYS A 96 -12.65 3.80 -12.81
CA LYS A 96 -12.39 3.27 -11.47
C LYS A 96 -13.07 1.92 -11.32
N GLU A 97 -12.30 0.89 -11.03
CA GLU A 97 -12.80 -0.43 -10.66
C GLU A 97 -12.76 -0.57 -9.14
N LEU A 98 -13.92 -0.80 -8.52
CA LEU A 98 -14.06 -0.99 -7.08
C LEU A 98 -14.44 -2.43 -6.76
N SER A 99 -13.67 -3.08 -5.89
CA SER A 99 -14.09 -4.31 -5.21
C SER A 99 -14.14 -4.08 -3.70
N VAL A 100 -15.19 -4.59 -3.05
CA VAL A 100 -15.35 -4.60 -1.59
C VAL A 100 -15.76 -5.99 -1.15
N GLU A 101 -14.98 -6.57 -0.24
CA GLU A 101 -15.10 -7.97 0.14
C GLU A 101 -14.84 -8.14 1.64
N ASP A 102 -15.56 -9.07 2.26
CA ASP A 102 -15.22 -9.61 3.57
C ASP A 102 -14.42 -10.91 3.39
N ASN A 103 -13.17 -10.89 3.83
CA ASN A 103 -12.22 -12.00 3.65
C ASN A 103 -11.93 -12.67 4.99
N GLU A 104 -11.68 -13.98 5.01
CA GLU A 104 -11.13 -14.64 6.20
C GLU A 104 -9.72 -14.12 6.50
N PHE A 105 -9.42 -13.91 7.78
CA PHE A 105 -8.10 -13.46 8.23
C PHE A 105 -7.79 -14.12 9.56
N GLY A 106 -6.76 -14.97 9.58
CA GLY A 106 -6.39 -15.78 10.73
C GLY A 106 -5.47 -16.92 10.32
N ILE A 107 -5.30 -17.87 11.24
CA ILE A 107 -4.53 -19.08 10.99
C ILE A 107 -5.41 -20.03 10.17
N ALA A 108 -4.90 -20.49 9.03
CA ALA A 108 -5.57 -21.49 8.20
C ALA A 108 -5.26 -22.91 8.69
N GLU A 109 -6.21 -23.83 8.55
CA GLU A 109 -6.01 -25.25 8.86
C GLU A 109 -5.13 -25.97 7.81
N THR A 110 -4.96 -25.36 6.64
CA THR A 110 -4.21 -25.90 5.51
C THR A 110 -3.11 -24.94 5.08
N MET A 111 -2.08 -25.47 4.42
CA MET A 111 -1.03 -24.62 3.87
C MET A 111 -1.55 -23.84 2.66
N ILE A 112 -1.37 -22.52 2.70
CA ILE A 112 -1.68 -21.62 1.60
C ILE A 112 -0.37 -21.12 1.01
N GLN A 113 -0.19 -21.29 -0.30
CA GLN A 113 0.97 -20.80 -1.01
C GLN A 113 0.74 -19.35 -1.46
N TYR A 114 1.74 -18.50 -1.26
CA TYR A 114 1.72 -17.10 -1.66
C TYR A 114 2.86 -16.79 -2.62
N GLU A 115 2.68 -15.74 -3.41
CA GLU A 115 3.74 -15.16 -4.24
C GLU A 115 3.90 -13.67 -3.94
N LEU A 116 5.14 -13.19 -4.06
CA LEU A 116 5.47 -11.77 -3.93
C LEU A 116 5.27 -11.07 -5.27
N ILE A 117 4.21 -10.29 -5.37
CA ILE A 117 3.96 -9.43 -6.54
C ILE A 117 4.84 -8.16 -6.55
N HIS A 118 5.43 -7.82 -5.39
CA HIS A 118 6.39 -6.72 -5.21
C HIS A 118 7.56 -7.20 -4.36
N PRO A 119 8.76 -6.58 -4.46
CA PRO A 119 9.88 -6.90 -3.59
C PRO A 119 9.49 -6.81 -2.11
N TRP A 120 9.88 -7.82 -1.34
CA TRP A 120 9.72 -7.82 0.11
C TRP A 120 10.93 -7.17 0.77
N VAL A 121 10.70 -6.06 1.46
CA VAL A 121 11.72 -5.38 2.28
C VAL A 121 11.62 -5.90 3.71
N ALA A 122 12.13 -7.12 3.93
CA ALA A 122 12.03 -7.85 5.19
C ALA A 122 12.94 -7.28 6.30
N LEU A 123 14.08 -6.74 5.91
CA LEU A 123 15.17 -6.41 6.81
C LEU A 123 15.16 -4.91 7.15
N ASN A 124 15.07 -4.61 8.44
CA ASN A 124 15.38 -3.27 8.95
C ASN A 124 16.91 -3.03 8.95
N GLN A 125 17.37 -1.85 9.37
CA GLN A 125 18.80 -1.50 9.33
C GLN A 125 19.70 -2.41 10.17
N GLU A 126 19.22 -2.85 11.34
CA GLU A 126 19.95 -3.73 12.24
C GLU A 126 19.99 -5.15 11.65
N ASN A 127 18.83 -5.70 11.30
CA ASN A 127 18.72 -7.02 10.69
C ASN A 127 19.47 -7.12 9.36
N TYR A 128 19.56 -6.04 8.59
CA TYR A 128 20.37 -6.03 7.37
C TYR A 128 21.86 -6.21 7.66
N ARG A 129 22.38 -5.61 8.74
CA ARG A 129 23.80 -5.78 9.12
C ARG A 129 24.07 -7.22 9.50
N GLU A 130 23.25 -7.79 10.38
CA GLU A 130 23.35 -9.19 10.80
C GLU A 130 23.24 -10.14 9.60
N TYR A 131 22.28 -9.90 8.69
CA TYR A 131 22.11 -10.70 7.48
C TYR A 131 23.38 -10.75 6.61
N GLN A 132 24.15 -9.64 6.53
CA GLN A 132 25.38 -9.60 5.75
C GLN A 132 26.53 -10.40 6.39
N GLU A 133 26.49 -10.61 7.71
CA GLU A 133 27.54 -11.33 8.45
C GLU A 133 27.43 -12.85 8.28
N PHE A 134 26.25 -13.37 7.92
CA PHE A 134 26.09 -14.80 7.63
C PHE A 134 26.86 -15.22 6.37
N GLU A 135 27.69 -16.25 6.51
CA GLU A 135 28.48 -16.82 5.41
C GLU A 135 27.68 -17.78 4.55
N SER A 136 26.78 -18.57 5.16
CA SER A 136 26.01 -19.58 4.45
C SER A 136 24.65 -19.09 3.97
N PHE A 137 24.17 -19.66 2.87
CA PHE A 137 22.80 -19.46 2.41
C PHE A 137 21.76 -20.03 3.37
N GLY A 138 22.13 -21.09 4.13
CA GLY A 138 21.24 -21.72 5.10
C GLY A 138 20.84 -20.75 6.23
N GLU A 139 21.83 -20.10 6.83
CA GLU A 139 21.62 -19.10 7.89
C GLU A 139 20.81 -17.89 7.39
N LYS A 140 21.15 -17.40 6.18
CA LYS A 140 20.39 -16.32 5.53
C LYS A 140 18.93 -16.68 5.29
N LYS A 141 18.66 -17.95 4.96
CA LYS A 141 17.30 -18.45 4.74
C LYS A 141 16.54 -18.62 6.05
N GLU A 142 17.18 -19.03 7.13
CA GLU A 142 16.52 -19.18 8.45
C GLU A 142 16.13 -17.84 9.07
N MET A 143 16.86 -16.77 8.77
CA MET A 143 16.54 -15.41 9.23
C MET A 143 15.28 -14.82 8.57
N LEU A 144 14.95 -15.24 7.34
CA LEU A 144 13.85 -14.71 6.53
C LEU A 144 12.58 -15.55 6.70
#